data_AF-A0A6A6S8N1-F1
#
_entry.id   AF-A0A6A6S8N1-F1
#
_cell.length_a   1.000
_cell.length_b   1.000
_cell.length_c   1.000
_cell.angle_alpha   90.00
_cell.angle_beta   90.00
_cell.angle_gamma   90.00
#
_symmetry.space_group_name_H-M   'P 1'
#
loop_
_entity.id
_entity.type
_entity.pdbx_description
1 polymer ?
#
loop_
_entity_poly.entity_id
_entity_poly.type
_entity_poly.pdbx_seq_one_letter_code
_entity_poly.pdbx_strand_id
1 'polypeptide(L)'
;MSEFSAKVSTADLQEFEGVFTWDDKALKVNIQATKPDYLVEDPATWPRISATAFHKLDGGPFNGTHGLPHGIVYPWVIIHGNFGNQREDYGTMTEGARKHYKSYFTNNNEQPLPMRPALRPTSSPRSLPTSPISAFNEVMNMLRKKQITAKEIHGYKDLKNELDEAKHTLSQERKENVKCTSDLDEQRKISAQLREALNVETAKTLAEAARANAAEDKVKLLEKQYQDTLEVQMEKANEDMEAFKVAISGQLEEEILRTAAAQDRIKELELQAKAHEDDLATSRNETIVANERVLVIWEQMRKEEDTDLKRKASNVGNHRGNGVGRGSGAKRPRF
;
A
#
# COMPACT_ATOMS: atom_id res chain seq x y z
N MET A 1 -43.24 12.62 -9.10
CA MET A 1 -42.47 12.94 -10.32
C MET A 1 -41.09 12.34 -10.12
N SER A 2 -40.86 11.17 -10.71
CA SER A 2 -39.57 10.47 -10.63
C SER A 2 -38.82 10.85 -11.90
N GLU A 3 -38.18 12.02 -11.89
CA GLU A 3 -37.34 12.43 -13.01
C GLU A 3 -36.10 11.57 -13.06
N PHE A 4 -35.76 11.20 -14.29
CA PHE A 4 -34.72 10.26 -14.65
C PHE A 4 -33.40 10.61 -13.95
N SER A 5 -32.89 9.70 -13.11
CA SER A 5 -31.49 9.70 -12.72
C SER A 5 -30.67 9.58 -14.01
N ALA A 6 -30.21 10.72 -14.51
CA ALA A 6 -29.24 10.76 -15.58
C ALA A 6 -28.06 9.89 -15.13
N LYS A 7 -27.68 8.91 -15.95
CA LYS A 7 -26.49 8.11 -15.70
C LYS A 7 -25.29 9.05 -15.84
N VAL A 8 -24.82 9.57 -14.71
CA VAL A 8 -23.58 10.34 -14.63
C VAL A 8 -22.43 9.36 -14.92
N SER A 9 -21.73 9.54 -16.04
CA SER A 9 -20.52 8.80 -16.31
C SER A 9 -19.38 9.34 -15.43
N THR A 10 -18.57 8.47 -14.86
CA THR A 10 -17.39 8.87 -14.08
C THR A 10 -16.35 9.62 -14.92
N ALA A 11 -16.41 9.46 -16.25
CA ALA A 11 -15.58 10.20 -17.20
C ALA A 11 -15.99 11.68 -17.32
N ASP A 12 -17.24 12.02 -16.98
CA ASP A 12 -17.76 13.39 -17.08
C ASP A 12 -17.49 14.20 -15.80
N LEU A 13 -16.96 13.55 -14.75
CA LEU A 13 -16.66 14.20 -13.47
C LEU A 13 -15.27 14.83 -13.48
N GLN A 14 -15.21 16.08 -13.05
CA GLN A 14 -13.95 16.81 -12.90
C GLN A 14 -13.12 16.26 -11.73
N GLU A 15 -11.81 16.18 -11.95
CA GLU A 15 -10.86 15.77 -10.92
C GLU A 15 -10.68 16.87 -9.86
N PHE A 16 -10.64 16.48 -8.59
CA PHE A 16 -10.39 17.42 -7.49
C PHE A 16 -8.90 17.74 -7.38
N GLU A 17 -8.55 19.03 -7.49
CA GLU A 17 -7.16 19.52 -7.41
C GLU A 17 -6.83 20.20 -6.07
N GLY A 18 -7.77 20.25 -5.11
CA GLY A 18 -7.59 20.92 -3.82
C GLY A 18 -6.90 20.07 -2.75
N VAL A 19 -6.71 20.67 -1.56
CA VAL A 19 -6.17 19.97 -0.39
C VAL A 19 -7.25 19.05 0.19
N PHE A 20 -7.01 17.74 0.18
CA PHE A 20 -7.91 16.80 0.83
C PHE A 20 -7.61 16.66 2.32
N THR A 21 -8.66 16.43 3.10
CA THR A 21 -8.63 16.21 4.53
C THR A 21 -9.64 15.13 4.91
N TRP A 22 -9.35 14.37 5.96
CA TRP A 22 -10.26 13.33 6.48
C TRP A 22 -11.46 13.90 7.23
N ASP A 23 -11.44 15.18 7.60
CA ASP A 23 -12.60 15.87 8.16
C ASP A 23 -13.60 16.20 7.03
N ASP A 24 -14.73 15.49 7.02
CA ASP A 24 -15.81 15.63 6.03
C ASP A 24 -16.28 17.09 5.85
N LYS A 25 -16.33 17.88 6.93
CA LYS A 25 -16.74 19.29 6.84
C LYS A 25 -15.68 20.14 6.17
N ALA A 26 -14.43 20.01 6.59
CA ALA A 26 -13.32 20.76 6.01
C ALA A 26 -13.09 20.38 4.54
N LEU A 27 -13.27 19.10 4.19
CA LEU A 27 -13.16 18.63 2.82
C LEU A 27 -14.22 19.24 1.92
N LYS A 28 -15.49 19.28 2.37
CA LYS A 28 -16.58 19.92 1.61
C LYS A 28 -16.35 21.41 1.40
N VAL A 29 -15.82 22.11 2.41
CA VAL A 29 -15.43 23.52 2.27
C VAL A 29 -14.32 23.69 1.22
N ASN A 30 -13.31 22.83 1.23
CA ASN A 30 -12.23 22.87 0.23
C ASN A 30 -12.74 22.55 -1.18
N ILE A 31 -13.66 21.58 -1.31
CA ILE A 31 -14.32 21.26 -2.57
C ILE A 31 -15.10 22.47 -3.08
N GLN A 32 -15.96 23.08 -2.25
CA GLN A 32 -16.75 24.26 -2.64
C GLN A 32 -15.88 25.45 -3.02
N ALA A 33 -14.71 25.62 -2.39
CA ALA A 33 -13.77 26.67 -2.75
C ALA A 33 -13.18 26.49 -4.16
N THR A 34 -12.92 25.25 -4.57
CA THR A 34 -12.40 24.93 -5.91
C THR A 34 -13.49 24.72 -6.97
N LYS A 35 -14.68 24.28 -6.54
CA LYS A 35 -15.82 23.91 -7.37
C LYS A 35 -17.12 24.44 -6.74
N PRO A 36 -17.47 25.72 -6.98
CA PRO A 36 -18.60 26.38 -6.33
C PRO A 36 -19.97 25.78 -6.68
N ASP A 37 -20.07 25.03 -7.79
CA ASP A 37 -21.25 24.30 -8.23
C ASP A 37 -21.45 22.95 -7.51
N TYR A 38 -20.55 22.59 -6.59
CA TYR A 38 -20.67 21.36 -5.80
C TYR A 38 -21.90 21.37 -4.88
N LEU A 39 -22.77 20.38 -5.09
CA LEU A 39 -23.94 20.08 -4.27
C LEU A 39 -23.86 18.64 -3.76
N VAL A 40 -23.99 18.45 -2.45
CA VAL A 40 -23.86 17.12 -1.84
C VAL A 40 -25.01 16.21 -2.32
N GLU A 41 -26.18 16.79 -2.59
CA GLU A 41 -27.38 16.10 -3.02
C GLU A 41 -27.38 15.73 -4.51
N ASP A 42 -26.50 16.33 -5.32
CA ASP A 42 -26.44 16.10 -6.78
C ASP A 42 -25.13 15.37 -7.19
N PRO A 43 -25.19 14.06 -7.45
CA PRO A 43 -24.03 13.26 -7.88
C PRO A 43 -23.35 13.75 -9.16
N ALA A 44 -24.04 14.49 -10.03
CA ALA A 44 -23.44 15.06 -11.24
C ALA A 44 -22.39 16.14 -10.90
N THR A 45 -22.50 16.76 -9.73
CA THR A 45 -21.60 17.82 -9.28
C THR A 45 -20.42 17.28 -8.46
N TRP A 46 -20.46 16.01 -8.04
CA TRP A 46 -19.44 15.44 -7.17
C TRP A 46 -18.08 15.40 -7.84
N PRO A 47 -17.01 15.83 -7.17
CA PRO A 47 -15.69 15.74 -7.75
C PRO A 47 -15.16 14.29 -7.67
N ARG A 48 -14.25 13.98 -8.58
CA ARG A 48 -13.52 12.71 -8.60
C ARG A 48 -12.16 12.90 -7.95
N ILE A 49 -11.85 12.15 -6.90
CA ILE A 49 -10.49 12.18 -6.30
C ILE A 49 -9.68 11.06 -6.90
N SER A 50 -8.61 11.35 -7.64
CA SER A 50 -7.74 10.30 -8.17
C SER A 50 -6.95 9.58 -7.08
N ALA A 51 -6.56 8.34 -7.34
CA ALA A 51 -5.66 7.60 -6.45
C ALA A 51 -4.34 8.37 -6.24
N THR A 52 -3.87 9.09 -7.26
CA THR A 52 -2.68 9.93 -7.20
C THR A 52 -2.87 11.12 -6.27
N ALA A 53 -3.99 11.85 -6.38
CA ALA A 53 -4.33 12.91 -5.44
C ALA A 53 -4.46 12.38 -4.01
N PHE A 54 -4.99 11.16 -3.86
CA PHE A 54 -5.11 10.46 -2.58
C PHE A 54 -3.75 10.05 -1.98
N HIS A 55 -2.78 9.67 -2.80
CA HIS A 55 -1.44 9.29 -2.34
C HIS A 55 -0.55 10.48 -1.98
N LYS A 56 -0.83 11.66 -2.53
CA LYS A 56 -0.11 12.91 -2.21
C LYS A 56 -0.52 13.53 -0.87
N LEU A 57 -1.44 12.90 -0.15
CA LEU A 57 -1.98 13.42 1.09
C LEU A 57 -1.01 13.19 2.24
N ASP A 58 -0.99 14.17 3.14
CA ASP A 58 -0.07 14.36 4.26
C ASP A 58 -0.22 13.32 5.41
N GLY A 59 -0.75 12.13 5.10
CA GLY A 59 -1.14 11.11 6.08
C GLY A 59 -0.82 9.66 5.69
N GLY A 60 -0.05 9.43 4.62
CA GLY A 60 0.31 8.08 4.17
C GLY A 60 -0.81 7.36 3.39
N PRO A 61 -0.56 6.12 2.93
CA PRO A 61 -1.54 5.35 2.16
C PRO A 61 -2.80 5.07 2.98
N PHE A 62 -3.96 5.03 2.30
CA PHE A 62 -5.22 4.63 2.93
C PHE A 62 -5.08 3.24 3.57
N ASN A 63 -5.22 3.17 4.88
CA ASN A 63 -5.14 1.93 5.66
C ASN A 63 -6.53 1.35 6.02
N GLY A 64 -7.62 1.96 5.53
CA GLY A 64 -8.99 1.54 5.82
C GLY A 64 -9.52 1.92 7.21
N THR A 65 -8.74 2.62 8.05
CA THR A 65 -9.21 2.97 9.41
C THR A 65 -10.14 4.17 9.43
N HIS A 66 -10.06 5.03 8.40
CA HIS A 66 -10.92 6.21 8.26
C HIS A 66 -12.11 5.89 7.35
N GLY A 67 -13.32 6.27 7.76
CA GLY A 67 -14.48 6.23 6.88
C GLY A 67 -14.30 7.19 5.71
N LEU A 68 -14.62 6.77 4.49
CA LEU A 68 -14.54 7.65 3.32
C LEU A 68 -15.65 8.72 3.41
N PRO A 69 -15.32 10.02 3.25
CA PRO A 69 -16.30 11.10 3.20
C PRO A 69 -17.35 10.88 2.10
N HIS A 70 -18.61 11.20 2.40
CA HIS A 70 -19.74 11.03 1.48
C HIS A 70 -19.87 12.20 0.50
N GLY A 71 -20.52 11.96 -0.64
CA GLY A 71 -20.74 13.00 -1.66
C GLY A 71 -19.51 13.29 -2.53
N ILE A 72 -18.65 12.28 -2.71
CA ILE A 72 -17.41 12.35 -3.47
C ILE A 72 -17.22 11.02 -4.19
N VAL A 73 -16.65 11.04 -5.41
CA VAL A 73 -16.38 9.82 -6.19
C VAL A 73 -14.93 9.38 -6.00
N TYR A 74 -14.76 8.11 -5.64
CA TYR A 74 -13.45 7.48 -5.44
C TYR A 74 -13.22 6.36 -6.47
N PRO A 75 -11.97 6.14 -6.91
CA PRO A 75 -11.57 4.96 -7.64
C PRO A 75 -11.89 3.68 -6.86
N TRP A 76 -12.27 2.62 -7.57
CA TRP A 76 -12.57 1.30 -6.98
C TRP A 76 -11.43 0.74 -6.14
N VAL A 77 -10.18 1.01 -6.56
CA VAL A 77 -8.95 0.61 -5.85
C VAL A 77 -8.93 1.14 -4.41
N ILE A 78 -9.43 2.35 -4.18
CA ILE A 78 -9.50 2.97 -2.84
C ILE A 78 -10.59 2.30 -1.99
N ILE A 79 -11.73 1.97 -2.61
CA ILE A 79 -12.90 1.39 -1.93
C ILE A 79 -12.62 -0.04 -1.46
N HIS A 80 -11.90 -0.83 -2.26
CA HIS A 80 -11.67 -2.26 -2.02
C HIS A 80 -10.29 -2.60 -1.45
N GLY A 81 -9.44 -1.62 -1.17
CA GLY A 81 -8.13 -1.81 -0.52
C GLY A 81 -7.15 -2.70 -1.29
N ASN A 82 -7.43 -2.99 -2.56
CA ASN A 82 -6.70 -3.96 -3.35
C ASN A 82 -5.74 -3.23 -4.30
N PHE A 83 -4.60 -2.79 -3.76
CA PHE A 83 -3.57 -2.07 -4.52
C PHE A 83 -2.77 -2.98 -5.48
N GLY A 84 -3.11 -4.27 -5.57
CA GLY A 84 -2.49 -5.25 -6.47
C GLY A 84 -3.34 -5.55 -7.71
N ASN A 85 -3.27 -4.66 -8.70
CA ASN A 85 -3.57 -4.83 -10.15
C ASN A 85 -4.41 -3.68 -10.73
N GLN A 86 -3.83 -2.98 -11.70
CA GLN A 86 -4.34 -1.76 -12.32
C GLN A 86 -5.51 -2.02 -13.28
N ARG A 87 -6.74 -1.88 -12.78
CA ARG A 87 -7.89 -1.45 -13.59
C ARG A 87 -8.62 -0.34 -12.85
N GLU A 88 -8.71 0.82 -13.50
CA GLU A 88 -9.43 1.99 -13.00
C GLU A 88 -10.94 1.82 -13.23
N ASP A 89 -11.54 0.86 -12.55
CA ASP A 89 -12.99 0.86 -12.39
C ASP A 89 -13.35 1.90 -11.30
N TYR A 90 -14.48 2.58 -11.41
CA TYR A 90 -14.92 3.61 -10.45
C TYR A 90 -16.27 3.18 -9.85
N GLY A 91 -16.46 3.42 -8.56
CA GLY A 91 -17.71 3.10 -7.86
C GLY A 91 -18.12 4.22 -6.92
N THR A 92 -19.42 4.39 -6.69
CA THR A 92 -19.96 5.24 -5.61
C THR A 92 -20.40 4.35 -4.46
N MET A 93 -20.01 4.69 -3.22
CA MET A 93 -20.59 4.05 -2.05
C MET A 93 -21.98 4.66 -1.80
N THR A 94 -23.02 3.91 -2.18
CA THR A 94 -24.38 4.17 -1.70
C THR A 94 -24.61 3.44 -0.38
N GLU A 95 -25.45 4.03 0.47
CA GLU A 95 -25.77 3.60 1.85
C GLU A 95 -26.24 2.12 1.97
N GLY A 96 -26.58 1.47 0.84
CA GLY A 96 -26.97 0.06 0.76
C GLY A 96 -25.84 -0.97 0.94
N ALA A 97 -24.58 -0.60 0.79
CA ALA A 97 -23.46 -1.55 0.86
C ALA A 97 -23.16 -2.08 2.29
N ARG A 98 -23.79 -1.51 3.33
CA ARG A 98 -23.59 -1.93 4.73
C ARG A 98 -24.39 -3.16 5.15
N LYS A 99 -25.32 -3.67 4.32
CA LYS A 99 -26.29 -4.73 4.74
C LYS A 99 -26.12 -6.11 4.10
N HIS A 100 -25.21 -6.32 3.14
CA HIS A 100 -25.16 -7.57 2.36
C HIS A 100 -23.88 -8.43 2.54
N TYR A 101 -23.46 -8.67 3.79
CA TYR A 101 -22.34 -9.59 4.07
C TYR A 101 -22.62 -10.60 5.18
N LYS A 102 -23.89 -11.05 5.32
CA LYS A 102 -24.26 -12.02 6.37
C LYS A 102 -25.22 -13.13 5.93
N SER A 103 -25.13 -13.57 4.68
CA SER A 103 -25.99 -14.64 4.18
C SER A 103 -25.32 -15.30 2.98
N TYR A 104 -24.40 -16.24 3.20
CA TYR A 104 -24.18 -17.45 2.38
C TYR A 104 -23.26 -18.39 3.18
N PHE A 105 -23.46 -19.70 3.05
CA PHE A 105 -22.87 -20.82 3.83
C PHE A 105 -23.57 -21.18 5.16
N THR A 106 -24.67 -21.92 5.05
CA THR A 106 -24.72 -23.35 5.43
C THR A 106 -26.02 -23.98 4.90
N ASN A 107 -25.92 -24.97 4.03
CA ASN A 107 -26.95 -25.96 3.78
C ASN A 107 -26.27 -27.26 3.32
N ASN A 108 -26.60 -28.36 4.00
CA ASN A 108 -26.58 -29.76 3.56
C ASN A 108 -27.08 -30.58 4.78
N ASN A 109 -28.38 -30.75 5.00
CA ASN A 109 -29.26 -31.78 4.41
C ASN A 109 -28.70 -33.22 4.50
N GLU A 110 -28.92 -33.84 5.65
CA GLU A 110 -28.95 -35.31 5.82
C GLU A 110 -30.40 -35.80 5.68
N GLN A 111 -30.65 -36.77 4.80
CA GLN A 111 -31.77 -37.71 4.97
C GLN A 111 -31.40 -39.12 4.49
N PRO A 112 -31.88 -40.19 5.17
CA PRO A 112 -31.51 -41.58 4.93
C PRO A 112 -32.54 -42.34 4.07
N LEU A 113 -32.15 -43.52 3.57
CA LEU A 113 -33.00 -44.45 2.81
C LEU A 113 -32.82 -45.92 3.29
N PRO A 114 -33.77 -46.84 2.99
CA PRO A 114 -34.42 -47.69 4.00
C PRO A 114 -34.12 -49.21 3.89
N MET A 115 -34.64 -49.97 4.87
CA MET A 115 -34.53 -51.42 5.03
C MET A 115 -35.55 -52.28 4.25
N ARG A 116 -35.17 -53.58 4.10
CA ARG A 116 -35.95 -54.86 4.13
C ARG A 116 -36.54 -55.41 2.80
N PRO A 117 -36.92 -56.73 2.69
CA PRO A 117 -36.86 -57.85 3.66
C PRO A 117 -36.40 -59.25 3.11
N ALA A 118 -36.11 -60.19 4.03
CA ALA A 118 -36.05 -61.64 3.79
C ALA A 118 -37.23 -62.35 4.48
N LEU A 119 -37.84 -63.35 3.83
CA LEU A 119 -38.94 -64.17 4.36
C LEU A 119 -38.69 -65.68 4.21
N ARG A 120 -38.59 -66.31 5.40
CA ARG A 120 -39.06 -67.61 5.94
C ARG A 120 -39.24 -68.90 5.09
N PRO A 121 -39.04 -70.08 5.74
CA PRO A 121 -39.37 -71.43 5.26
C PRO A 121 -40.68 -72.01 5.88
N THR A 122 -41.26 -73.05 5.26
CA THR A 122 -42.39 -73.88 5.73
C THR A 122 -42.21 -75.32 5.19
N SER A 123 -41.96 -76.36 6.00
CA SER A 123 -42.86 -77.25 6.78
C SER A 123 -43.08 -78.65 6.15
N SER A 124 -42.67 -79.68 6.91
CA SER A 124 -42.84 -81.16 6.92
C SER A 124 -44.28 -81.73 6.70
N PRO A 125 -44.60 -83.04 6.95
CA PRO A 125 -44.02 -84.38 6.64
C PRO A 125 -45.11 -85.44 6.22
N ARG A 126 -44.77 -86.72 5.91
CA ARG A 126 -45.60 -87.95 6.12
C ARG A 126 -44.88 -89.23 5.60
N SER A 127 -44.48 -90.18 6.45
CA SER A 127 -45.18 -91.38 6.97
C SER A 127 -45.13 -92.64 6.07
N LEU A 128 -44.35 -93.64 6.52
CA LEU A 128 -44.37 -95.09 6.19
C LEU A 128 -45.75 -95.74 6.51
N PRO A 129 -46.18 -96.96 6.06
CA PRO A 129 -45.44 -98.24 5.87
C PRO A 129 -45.87 -99.00 4.56
N THR A 130 -45.47 -100.22 4.18
CA THR A 130 -45.82 -101.54 4.76
C THR A 130 -45.22 -102.68 3.90
N SER A 131 -44.68 -103.68 4.58
CA SER A 131 -44.34 -105.09 4.27
C SER A 131 -44.46 -105.69 2.83
N PRO A 132 -43.51 -106.54 2.40
CA PRO A 132 -43.18 -106.83 0.98
C PRO A 132 -44.11 -107.78 0.21
N ILE A 133 -45.09 -108.41 0.85
CA ILE A 133 -45.88 -109.50 0.21
C ILE A 133 -47.08 -108.94 -0.58
N SER A 134 -47.65 -107.80 -0.16
CA SER A 134 -48.71 -107.12 -0.92
C SER A 134 -48.15 -106.41 -2.16
N ALA A 135 -46.92 -105.91 -2.08
CA ALA A 135 -46.22 -105.32 -3.22
C ALA A 135 -45.83 -106.38 -4.28
N PHE A 136 -45.49 -107.61 -3.88
CA PHE A 136 -45.09 -108.66 -4.83
C PHE A 136 -46.24 -109.14 -5.73
N ASN A 137 -47.46 -109.27 -5.19
CA ASN A 137 -48.63 -109.68 -5.98
C ASN A 137 -49.14 -108.56 -6.92
N GLU A 138 -48.94 -107.29 -6.54
CA GLU A 138 -49.21 -106.14 -7.41
C GLU A 138 -48.16 -106.01 -8.52
N VAL A 139 -46.89 -106.31 -8.21
CA VAL A 139 -45.77 -106.36 -9.17
C VAL A 139 -45.92 -107.51 -10.18
N MET A 140 -46.37 -108.70 -9.76
CA MET A 140 -46.57 -109.83 -10.69
C MET A 140 -47.79 -109.66 -11.60
N ASN A 141 -48.83 -108.95 -11.13
CA ASN A 141 -49.96 -108.54 -11.99
C ASN A 141 -49.59 -107.38 -12.94
N MET A 142 -48.66 -106.50 -12.57
CA MET A 142 -48.08 -105.53 -13.51
C MET A 142 -47.17 -106.19 -14.55
N LEU A 143 -46.36 -107.19 -14.18
CA LEU A 143 -45.46 -107.89 -15.12
C LEU A 143 -46.20 -108.67 -16.21
N ARG A 144 -47.39 -109.22 -15.95
CA ARG A 144 -48.24 -109.82 -17.00
C ARG A 144 -48.94 -108.81 -17.90
N LYS A 145 -49.15 -107.57 -17.43
CA LYS A 145 -49.64 -106.45 -18.26
C LYS A 145 -48.50 -105.72 -19.00
N LYS A 146 -47.24 -105.92 -18.61
CA LYS A 146 -46.03 -105.45 -19.30
C LYS A 146 -45.52 -106.47 -20.33
N GLN A 147 -46.42 -106.98 -21.18
CA GLN A 147 -46.02 -107.07 -22.59
C GLN A 147 -45.57 -105.65 -22.95
N ILE A 148 -44.32 -105.52 -23.41
CA ILE A 148 -43.68 -104.26 -23.78
C ILE A 148 -44.62 -103.55 -24.74
N THR A 149 -45.47 -102.71 -24.18
CA THR A 149 -46.38 -101.85 -24.90
C THR A 149 -45.53 -100.66 -25.29
N ALA A 150 -45.75 -100.14 -26.49
CA ALA A 150 -44.99 -99.02 -27.07
C ALA A 150 -44.84 -97.79 -26.14
N LYS A 151 -45.60 -97.71 -25.04
CA LYS A 151 -45.47 -96.72 -23.95
C LYS A 151 -44.18 -96.84 -23.10
N GLU A 152 -43.59 -98.02 -22.90
CA GLU A 152 -42.31 -98.13 -22.17
C GLU A 152 -41.09 -97.82 -23.06
N ILE A 153 -41.17 -98.09 -24.37
CA ILE A 153 -40.19 -97.61 -25.35
C ILE A 153 -40.31 -96.09 -25.52
N HIS A 154 -41.54 -95.53 -25.46
CA HIS A 154 -41.73 -94.09 -25.41
C HIS A 154 -41.18 -93.48 -24.12
N GLY A 155 -41.42 -94.08 -22.95
CA GLY A 155 -40.85 -93.63 -21.68
C GLY A 155 -39.31 -93.68 -21.63
N TYR A 156 -38.67 -94.65 -22.29
CA TYR A 156 -37.21 -94.65 -22.47
C TYR A 156 -36.72 -93.54 -23.40
N LYS A 157 -37.53 -93.17 -24.40
CA LYS A 157 -37.26 -92.05 -25.31
C LYS A 157 -37.46 -90.72 -24.59
N ASP A 158 -38.49 -90.61 -23.76
CA ASP A 158 -38.79 -89.45 -22.93
C ASP A 158 -37.71 -89.26 -21.84
N LEU A 159 -37.31 -90.32 -21.14
CA LEU A 159 -36.20 -90.28 -20.18
C LEU A 159 -34.85 -89.97 -20.84
N LYS A 160 -34.63 -90.42 -22.08
CA LYS A 160 -33.43 -90.08 -22.84
C LYS A 160 -33.46 -88.61 -23.26
N ASN A 161 -34.61 -88.10 -23.70
CA ASN A 161 -34.80 -86.68 -24.01
C ASN A 161 -34.61 -85.82 -22.75
N GLU A 162 -35.18 -86.21 -21.61
CA GLU A 162 -34.96 -85.54 -20.31
C GLU A 162 -33.50 -85.58 -19.88
N LEU A 163 -32.78 -86.69 -20.10
CA LEU A 163 -31.36 -86.80 -19.80
C LEU A 163 -30.51 -85.92 -20.72
N ASP A 164 -30.85 -85.85 -22.00
CA ASP A 164 -30.15 -85.03 -22.99
C ASP A 164 -30.48 -83.53 -22.76
N GLU A 165 -31.70 -83.19 -22.37
CA GLU A 165 -32.09 -81.86 -21.88
C GLU A 165 -31.34 -81.50 -20.59
N ALA A 166 -31.32 -82.38 -19.58
CA ALA A 166 -30.58 -82.14 -18.34
C ALA A 166 -29.07 -81.94 -18.58
N LYS A 167 -28.47 -82.70 -19.51
CA LYS A 167 -27.07 -82.50 -19.94
C LYS A 167 -26.89 -81.17 -20.66
N HIS A 168 -27.85 -80.77 -21.50
CA HIS A 168 -27.81 -79.47 -22.16
C HIS A 168 -27.87 -78.34 -21.12
N THR A 169 -28.78 -78.42 -20.15
CA THR A 169 -28.92 -77.43 -19.08
C THR A 169 -27.65 -77.34 -18.24
N LEU A 170 -27.07 -78.47 -17.83
CA LEU A 170 -25.78 -78.50 -17.10
C LEU A 170 -24.60 -77.96 -17.93
N SER A 171 -24.57 -78.22 -19.24
CA SER A 171 -23.56 -77.68 -20.14
C SER A 171 -23.71 -76.16 -20.30
N GLN A 172 -24.94 -75.67 -20.32
CA GLN A 172 -25.27 -74.26 -20.38
C GLN A 172 -24.94 -73.53 -19.06
N GLU A 173 -25.32 -74.10 -17.91
CA GLU A 173 -24.93 -73.60 -16.59
C GLU A 173 -23.42 -73.57 -16.42
N ARG A 174 -22.68 -74.58 -16.88
CA ARG A 174 -21.21 -74.58 -16.85
C ARG A 174 -20.63 -73.45 -17.71
N LYS A 175 -21.18 -73.20 -18.89
CA LYS A 175 -20.74 -72.08 -19.76
C LYS A 175 -21.03 -70.72 -19.12
N GLU A 176 -22.21 -70.56 -18.51
CA GLU A 176 -22.59 -69.34 -17.79
C GLU A 176 -21.74 -69.12 -16.54
N ASN A 177 -21.41 -70.18 -15.80
CA ASN A 177 -20.56 -70.09 -14.61
C ASN A 177 -19.10 -69.76 -14.99
N VAL A 178 -18.56 -70.34 -16.07
CA VAL A 178 -17.24 -69.97 -16.62
C VAL A 178 -17.22 -68.51 -17.07
N LYS A 179 -18.29 -68.02 -17.71
CA LYS A 179 -18.42 -66.60 -18.09
C LYS A 179 -18.46 -65.69 -16.86
N CYS A 180 -19.24 -66.05 -15.85
CA CYS A 180 -19.32 -65.32 -14.57
C CYS A 180 -17.96 -65.23 -13.85
N THR A 181 -17.16 -66.31 -13.88
CA THR A 181 -15.80 -66.29 -13.30
C THR A 181 -14.81 -65.44 -14.11
N SER A 182 -14.94 -65.41 -15.45
CA SER A 182 -14.13 -64.55 -16.32
C SER A 182 -14.38 -63.06 -16.05
N ASP A 183 -15.66 -62.68 -15.92
CA ASP A 183 -16.06 -61.30 -15.63
C ASP A 183 -15.53 -60.83 -14.25
N LEU A 184 -15.50 -61.73 -13.26
CA LEU A 184 -14.94 -61.47 -11.92
C LEU A 184 -13.42 -61.23 -11.95
N ASP A 185 -12.68 -61.98 -12.76
CA ASP A 185 -11.22 -61.80 -12.90
C ASP A 185 -10.88 -60.52 -13.68
N GLU A 186 -11.69 -60.14 -14.66
CA GLU A 186 -11.59 -58.82 -15.31
C GLU A 186 -11.88 -57.69 -14.33
N GLN A 187 -12.93 -57.81 -13.51
CA GLN A 187 -13.24 -56.83 -12.47
C GLN A 187 -12.13 -56.69 -11.43
N ARG A 188 -11.47 -57.81 -11.06
CA ARG A 188 -10.27 -57.80 -10.21
C ARG A 188 -9.09 -57.10 -10.87
N LYS A 189 -8.84 -57.32 -12.16
CA LYS A 189 -7.78 -56.60 -12.90
C LYS A 189 -8.05 -55.11 -12.97
N ILE A 190 -9.29 -54.72 -13.30
CA ILE A 190 -9.69 -53.30 -13.36
C ILE A 190 -9.54 -52.64 -11.98
N SER A 191 -10.02 -53.30 -10.91
CA SER A 191 -9.88 -52.77 -9.55
C SER A 191 -8.43 -52.69 -9.07
N ALA A 192 -7.56 -53.62 -9.49
CA ALA A 192 -6.13 -53.55 -9.19
C ALA A 192 -5.46 -52.36 -9.92
N GLN A 193 -5.76 -52.17 -11.21
CA GLN A 193 -5.27 -51.03 -12.00
C GLN A 193 -5.76 -49.70 -11.43
N LEU A 194 -7.03 -49.62 -11.00
CA LEU A 194 -7.59 -48.40 -10.40
C LEU A 194 -6.88 -48.04 -9.08
N ARG A 195 -6.57 -49.05 -8.25
CA ARG A 195 -5.81 -48.85 -7.01
C ARG A 195 -4.39 -48.41 -7.29
N GLU A 196 -3.74 -48.99 -8.30
CA GLU A 196 -2.39 -48.59 -8.71
C GLU A 196 -2.37 -47.14 -9.20
N ALA A 197 -3.31 -46.76 -10.07
CA ALA A 197 -3.45 -45.38 -10.55
C ALA A 197 -3.70 -44.40 -9.40
N LEU A 198 -4.59 -44.75 -8.46
CA LEU A 198 -4.85 -43.94 -7.26
C LEU A 198 -3.60 -43.78 -6.39
N ASN A 199 -2.81 -44.84 -6.21
CA ASN A 199 -1.57 -44.80 -5.44
C ASN A 199 -0.50 -43.91 -6.11
N VAL A 200 -0.40 -43.95 -7.44
CA VAL A 200 0.51 -43.07 -8.20
C VAL A 200 0.07 -41.60 -8.08
N GLU A 201 -1.22 -41.33 -8.19
CA GLU A 201 -1.76 -39.98 -8.09
C GLU A 201 -1.60 -39.40 -6.68
N THR A 202 -1.87 -40.20 -5.64
CA THR A 202 -1.65 -39.80 -4.24
C THR A 202 -0.16 -39.57 -3.92
N ALA A 203 0.75 -40.37 -4.48
CA ALA A 203 2.19 -40.13 -4.34
C ALA A 203 2.62 -38.82 -5.02
N LYS A 204 2.05 -38.50 -6.18
CA LYS A 204 2.31 -37.24 -6.89
C LYS A 204 1.82 -36.04 -6.09
N THR A 205 0.60 -36.07 -5.56
CA THR A 205 0.05 -34.97 -4.76
C THR A 205 0.82 -34.78 -3.46
N LEU A 206 1.27 -35.86 -2.81
CA LEU A 206 2.14 -35.78 -1.63
C LEU A 206 3.51 -35.15 -1.97
N ALA A 207 4.10 -35.51 -3.11
CA ALA A 207 5.35 -34.91 -3.56
C ALA A 207 5.19 -33.41 -3.88
N GLU A 208 4.07 -33.02 -4.48
CA GLU A 208 3.74 -31.61 -4.74
C GLU A 208 3.51 -30.84 -3.44
N ALA A 209 2.78 -31.40 -2.47
CA ALA A 209 2.60 -30.80 -1.15
C ALA A 209 3.93 -30.62 -0.40
N ALA A 210 4.84 -31.61 -0.48
CA ALA A 210 6.16 -31.51 0.13
C ALA A 210 7.00 -30.38 -0.51
N ARG A 211 6.91 -30.21 -1.84
CA ARG A 211 7.57 -29.10 -2.54
C ARG A 211 6.97 -27.74 -2.16
N ALA A 212 5.65 -27.66 -2.00
CA ALA A 212 4.97 -26.44 -1.57
C ALA A 212 5.41 -26.01 -0.16
N ASN A 213 5.47 -26.95 0.79
CA ASN A 213 5.96 -26.67 2.14
C ASN A 213 7.42 -26.20 2.13
N ALA A 214 8.29 -26.85 1.35
CA ALA A 214 9.69 -26.42 1.21
C ALA A 214 9.82 -25.03 0.55
N ALA A 215 8.89 -24.64 -0.33
CA ALA A 215 8.84 -23.30 -0.88
C ALA A 215 8.38 -22.28 0.16
N GLU A 216 7.39 -22.62 0.98
CA GLU A 216 6.91 -21.77 2.08
C GLU A 216 8.03 -21.49 3.10
N ASP A 217 8.81 -22.51 3.49
CA ASP A 217 9.94 -22.33 4.41
C ASP A 217 11.01 -21.40 3.83
N LYS A 218 11.26 -21.47 2.50
CA LYS A 218 12.19 -20.56 1.81
C LYS A 218 11.66 -19.12 1.80
N VAL A 219 10.36 -18.93 1.58
CA VAL A 219 9.74 -17.60 1.62
C VAL A 219 9.89 -17.01 3.02
N LYS A 220 9.57 -17.76 4.07
CA LYS A 220 9.74 -17.31 5.47
C LYS A 220 11.18 -16.95 5.78
N LEU A 221 12.15 -17.72 5.29
CA LEU A 221 13.57 -17.42 5.49
C LEU A 221 13.97 -16.11 4.78
N LEU A 222 13.52 -15.92 3.55
CA LEU A 222 13.81 -14.69 2.79
C LEU A 222 13.15 -13.47 3.43
N GLU A 223 11.89 -13.57 3.87
CA GLU A 223 11.20 -12.49 4.59
C GLU A 223 11.97 -12.07 5.83
N LYS A 224 12.47 -13.04 6.61
CA LYS A 224 13.32 -12.76 7.76
C LYS A 224 14.63 -12.05 7.36
N GLN A 225 15.32 -12.53 6.32
CA GLN A 225 16.55 -11.89 5.85
C GLN A 225 16.32 -10.45 5.37
N TYR A 226 15.19 -10.19 4.70
CA TYR A 226 14.81 -8.84 4.30
C TYR A 226 14.51 -7.95 5.50
N GLN A 227 13.80 -8.45 6.51
CA GLN A 227 13.54 -7.71 7.75
C GLN A 227 14.83 -7.38 8.50
N ASP A 228 15.72 -8.36 8.69
CA ASP A 228 17.02 -8.16 9.36
C ASP A 228 17.87 -7.13 8.61
N THR A 229 17.88 -7.17 7.27
CA THR A 229 18.62 -6.20 6.45
C THR A 229 18.02 -4.80 6.55
N LEU A 230 16.69 -4.70 6.59
CA LEU A 230 15.99 -3.42 6.76
C LEU A 230 16.32 -2.80 8.12
N GLU A 231 16.31 -3.60 9.19
CA GLU A 231 16.63 -3.16 10.55
C GLU A 231 18.06 -2.60 10.64
N VAL A 232 19.05 -3.32 10.09
CA VAL A 232 20.44 -2.85 10.04
C VAL A 232 20.59 -1.56 9.23
N GLN A 233 19.88 -1.42 8.12
CA GLN A 233 19.90 -0.17 7.33
C GLN A 233 19.26 0.99 8.08
N MET A 234 18.18 0.75 8.81
CA MET A 234 17.52 1.77 9.63
C MET A 234 18.40 2.21 10.80
N GLU A 235 19.04 1.27 11.50
CA GLU A 235 19.97 1.57 12.59
C GLU A 235 21.14 2.42 12.08
N LYS A 236 21.76 2.02 10.96
CA LYS A 236 22.84 2.79 10.33
C LYS A 236 22.40 4.18 9.90
N ALA A 237 21.22 4.31 9.28
CA ALA A 237 20.69 5.62 8.88
C ALA A 237 20.43 6.52 10.09
N ASN A 238 20.02 5.94 11.22
CA ASN A 238 19.82 6.68 12.46
C ASN A 238 21.16 7.13 13.08
N GLU A 239 22.18 6.27 13.08
CA GLU A 239 23.54 6.64 13.50
C GLU A 239 24.12 7.78 12.64
N ASP A 240 23.98 7.68 11.31
CA ASP A 240 24.44 8.72 10.38
C ASP A 240 23.69 10.05 10.62
N MET A 241 22.38 9.98 10.89
CA MET A 241 21.57 11.17 11.21
C MET A 241 22.00 11.81 12.53
N GLU A 242 22.29 11.02 13.59
CA GLU A 242 22.79 11.55 14.85
C GLU A 242 24.20 12.15 14.71
N ALA A 243 25.09 11.51 13.95
CA ALA A 243 26.40 12.06 13.64
C ALA A 243 26.28 13.40 12.88
N PHE A 244 25.35 13.50 11.93
CA PHE A 244 25.07 14.73 11.20
C PHE A 244 24.52 15.84 12.11
N LYS A 245 23.60 15.52 13.02
CA LYS A 245 23.08 16.48 14.01
C LYS A 245 24.20 17.04 14.87
N VAL A 246 25.08 16.18 15.40
CA VAL A 246 26.23 16.60 16.22
C VAL A 246 27.15 17.50 15.42
N ALA A 247 27.44 17.18 14.16
CA ALA A 247 28.28 17.99 13.30
C ALA A 247 27.68 19.39 13.04
N ILE A 248 26.38 19.47 12.74
CA ILE A 248 25.69 20.76 12.54
C ILE A 248 25.67 21.58 13.82
N SER A 249 25.35 20.97 14.97
CA SER A 249 25.34 21.68 16.25
C SER A 249 26.72 22.26 16.58
N GLY A 250 27.80 21.51 16.33
CA GLY A 250 29.17 22.02 16.49
C GLY A 250 29.49 23.21 15.58
N GLN A 251 29.09 23.15 14.31
CA GLN A 251 29.26 24.27 13.37
C GLN A 251 28.46 25.51 13.80
N LEU A 252 27.23 25.30 14.28
CA LEU A 252 26.38 26.39 14.77
C LEU A 252 26.99 27.06 16.01
N GLU A 253 27.50 26.28 16.97
CA GLU A 253 28.20 26.81 18.14
C GLU A 253 29.45 27.61 17.74
N GLU A 254 30.23 27.12 16.78
CA GLU A 254 31.40 27.83 16.29
C GLU A 254 31.02 29.17 15.63
N GLU A 255 29.97 29.20 14.81
CA GLU A 255 29.48 30.44 14.20
C GLU A 255 28.90 31.41 15.24
N ILE A 256 28.23 30.92 16.28
CA ILE A 256 27.79 31.77 17.40
C ILE A 256 29.00 32.42 18.09
N LEU A 257 30.08 31.66 18.35
CA LEU A 257 31.30 32.21 18.94
C LEU A 257 31.99 33.22 18.01
N ARG A 258 32.05 32.94 16.70
CA ARG A 258 32.61 33.88 15.71
C ARG A 258 31.82 35.18 15.65
N THR A 259 30.50 35.11 15.61
CA THR A 259 29.64 36.30 15.60
C THR A 259 29.74 37.11 16.89
N ALA A 260 29.83 36.46 18.06
CA ALA A 260 30.07 37.14 19.33
C ALA A 260 31.42 37.88 19.33
N ALA A 261 32.50 37.23 18.88
CA ALA A 261 33.82 37.86 18.77
C ALA A 261 33.83 39.05 17.79
N ALA A 262 33.12 38.92 16.66
CA ALA A 262 32.96 40.00 15.70
C ALA A 262 32.18 41.19 16.29
N GLN A 263 31.12 40.93 17.05
CA GLN A 263 30.36 41.98 17.75
C GLN A 263 31.21 42.73 18.78
N ASP A 264 32.03 42.02 19.55
CA ASP A 264 32.91 42.66 20.52
C ASP A 264 33.99 43.50 19.83
N ARG A 265 34.51 43.05 18.69
CA ARG A 265 35.44 43.84 17.87
C ARG A 265 34.78 45.10 17.30
N ILE A 266 33.51 45.03 16.89
CA ILE A 266 32.76 46.21 16.43
C ILE A 266 32.63 47.22 17.56
N LYS A 267 32.24 46.80 18.77
CA LYS A 267 32.14 47.70 19.94
C LYS A 267 33.47 48.37 20.27
N GLU A 268 34.58 47.64 20.17
CA GLU A 268 35.92 48.19 20.40
C GLU A 268 36.25 49.28 19.36
N LEU A 269 35.99 49.01 18.07
CA LEU A 269 36.22 49.95 16.99
C LEU A 269 35.33 51.19 17.08
N GLU A 270 34.07 51.04 17.51
CA GLU A 270 33.16 52.16 17.77
C GLU A 270 33.71 53.07 18.89
N LEU A 271 34.27 52.47 19.94
CA LEU A 271 34.87 53.21 21.06
C LEU A 271 36.15 53.96 20.61
N GLN A 272 36.98 53.33 19.78
CA GLN A 272 38.15 53.98 19.17
C GLN A 272 37.76 55.12 18.23
N ALA A 273 36.74 54.93 17.39
CA ALA A 273 36.24 55.96 16.48
C ALA A 273 35.75 57.18 17.26
N LYS A 274 35.00 56.97 18.35
CA LYS A 274 34.53 58.04 19.22
C LYS A 274 35.68 58.81 19.87
N ALA A 275 36.69 58.10 20.39
CA ALA A 275 37.88 58.75 20.97
C ALA A 275 38.59 59.65 19.94
N HIS A 276 38.75 59.16 18.70
CA HIS A 276 39.32 59.96 17.62
C HIS A 276 38.45 61.18 17.23
N GLU A 277 37.12 61.07 17.27
CA GLU A 277 36.23 62.21 17.05
C GLU A 277 36.38 63.28 18.14
N ASP A 278 36.49 62.87 19.40
CA ASP A 278 36.71 63.77 20.54
C ASP A 278 38.08 64.49 20.44
N ASP A 279 39.14 63.78 20.02
CA ASP A 279 40.45 64.35 19.77
C ASP A 279 40.41 65.38 18.62
N LEU A 280 39.73 65.07 17.52
CA LEU A 280 39.55 65.98 16.40
C LEU A 280 38.73 67.21 16.78
N ALA A 281 37.69 67.05 17.60
CA ALA A 281 36.90 68.17 18.12
C ALA A 281 37.77 69.09 18.99
N THR A 282 38.63 68.52 19.84
CA THR A 282 39.57 69.26 20.68
C THR A 282 40.58 70.03 19.84
N SER A 283 41.21 69.37 18.85
CA SER A 283 42.15 70.00 17.92
C SER A 283 41.51 71.13 17.08
N ARG A 284 40.25 70.96 16.66
CA ARG A 284 39.47 72.01 15.99
C ARG A 284 39.25 73.22 16.89
N ASN A 285 38.86 73.00 18.15
CA ASN A 285 38.67 74.08 19.12
C ASN A 285 39.97 74.83 19.41
N GLU A 286 41.09 74.12 19.59
CA GLU A 286 42.41 74.73 19.76
C GLU A 286 42.82 75.57 18.56
N THR A 287 42.54 75.09 17.35
CA THR A 287 42.80 75.82 16.09
C THR A 287 41.96 77.08 16.00
N ILE A 288 40.67 77.03 16.38
CA ILE A 288 39.78 78.20 16.44
C ILE A 288 40.36 79.24 17.41
N VAL A 289 40.70 78.83 18.64
CA VAL A 289 41.29 79.72 19.66
C VAL A 289 42.62 80.30 19.20
N ALA A 290 43.48 79.51 18.55
CA ALA A 290 44.74 80.00 17.99
C ALA A 290 44.51 81.04 16.89
N ASN A 291 43.56 80.81 15.98
CA ASN A 291 43.20 81.75 14.93
C ASN A 291 42.65 83.07 15.52
N GLU A 292 41.81 82.99 16.55
CA GLU A 292 41.33 84.18 17.28
C GLU A 292 42.47 84.99 17.90
N ARG A 293 43.45 84.33 18.54
CA ARG A 293 44.64 84.99 19.09
C ARG A 293 45.45 85.71 18.00
N VAL A 294 45.62 85.09 16.84
CA VAL A 294 46.33 85.70 15.70
C VAL A 294 45.59 86.94 15.19
N LEU A 295 44.26 86.89 15.09
CA LEU A 295 43.45 88.04 14.69
C LEU A 295 43.58 89.20 15.68
N VAL A 296 43.55 88.92 16.99
CA VAL A 296 43.74 89.95 18.03
C VAL A 296 45.11 90.61 17.92
N ILE A 297 46.18 89.81 17.77
CA ILE A 297 47.54 90.33 17.60
C ILE A 297 47.62 91.20 16.33
N TRP A 298 47.03 90.74 15.24
CA TRP A 298 47.04 91.48 13.98
C TRP A 298 46.29 92.82 14.08
N GLU A 299 45.15 92.86 14.77
CA GLU A 299 44.44 94.11 15.06
C GLU A 299 45.24 95.07 15.94
N GLN A 300 45.98 94.55 16.94
CA GLN A 300 46.88 95.35 17.76
C GLN A 300 48.02 95.96 16.93
N MET A 301 48.69 95.13 16.12
CA MET A 301 49.75 95.58 15.21
C MET A 301 49.25 96.66 14.24
N ARG A 302 48.04 96.49 13.68
CA ARG A 302 47.44 97.51 12.81
C ARG A 302 47.20 98.83 13.54
N LYS A 303 46.68 98.79 14.77
CA LYS A 303 46.46 99.99 15.59
C LYS A 303 47.78 100.70 15.91
N GLU A 304 48.84 99.94 16.23
CA GLU A 304 50.18 100.49 16.46
C GLU A 304 50.72 101.18 15.21
N GLU A 305 50.60 100.54 14.04
CA GLU A 305 51.00 101.12 12.75
C GLU A 305 50.26 102.43 12.46
N ASP A 306 48.94 102.47 12.67
CA ASP A 306 48.13 103.69 12.54
C ASP A 306 48.59 104.80 13.49
N THR A 307 48.97 104.47 14.73
CA THR A 307 49.49 105.45 15.69
C THR A 307 50.87 105.99 15.30
N ASP A 308 51.74 105.13 14.79
CA ASP A 308 53.07 105.51 14.32
C ASP A 308 53.00 106.37 13.05
N LEU A 309 52.08 106.07 12.13
CA LEU A 309 51.79 106.92 10.97
C LEU A 309 51.32 108.31 11.42
N LYS A 310 50.43 108.40 12.42
CA LYS A 310 49.99 109.69 12.99
C LYS A 310 51.14 110.46 13.64
N ARG A 311 52.03 109.79 14.39
CA ARG A 311 53.23 110.40 14.99
C ARG A 311 54.21 110.92 13.95
N LYS A 312 54.42 110.17 12.86
CA LYS A 312 55.25 110.63 11.73
C LYS A 312 54.61 111.83 11.03
N ALA A 313 53.30 111.81 10.80
CA ALA A 313 52.58 112.93 10.19
C ALA A 313 52.65 114.23 11.03
N SER A 314 52.54 114.14 12.36
CA SER A 314 52.70 115.30 13.24
C SER A 314 54.14 115.83 13.29
N ASN A 315 55.15 114.97 13.12
CA ASN A 315 56.56 115.40 13.09
C ASN A 315 56.98 116.06 11.75
N VAL A 316 56.31 115.70 10.64
CA VAL A 316 56.54 116.31 9.30
C VAL A 316 55.97 117.74 9.20
N GLY A 317 55.10 118.15 10.12
CA GLY A 317 54.61 119.54 10.23
C GLY A 317 55.67 120.59 10.59
N ASN A 318 56.85 120.18 11.07
CA ASN A 318 57.89 121.11 11.55
C ASN A 318 59.10 121.29 10.62
N HIS A 319 59.19 120.57 9.50
CA HIS A 319 60.28 120.71 8.53
C HIS A 319 59.76 120.92 7.12
N ARG A 320 59.22 122.12 6.90
CA ARG A 320 59.15 122.75 5.57
C ARG A 320 60.50 123.43 5.31
N GLY A 321 61.41 122.71 4.68
CA GLY A 321 62.69 123.24 4.22
C GLY A 321 63.31 122.33 3.15
N ASN A 322 63.13 122.74 1.89
CA ASN A 322 63.88 122.40 0.66
C ASN A 322 64.50 121.00 0.50
N GLY A 323 64.09 120.31 -0.58
CA GLY A 323 64.86 119.19 -1.11
C GLY A 323 64.29 118.59 -2.39
N VAL A 324 64.64 119.19 -3.53
CA VAL A 324 64.45 118.62 -4.88
C VAL A 324 65.32 117.36 -5.01
N GLY A 325 64.76 116.24 -5.48
CA GLY A 325 65.54 115.04 -5.75
C GLY A 325 64.81 113.98 -6.56
N ARG A 326 65.19 113.85 -7.84
CA ARG A 326 64.78 112.80 -8.80
C ARG A 326 65.32 111.42 -8.42
N GLY A 327 64.64 110.36 -8.87
CA GLY A 327 65.22 109.02 -9.10
C GLY A 327 64.27 107.90 -8.68
N SER A 328 63.61 107.19 -9.60
CA SER A 328 64.08 105.95 -10.26
C SER A 328 63.75 104.66 -9.49
N GLY A 329 62.69 103.98 -9.96
CA GLY A 329 62.60 102.53 -10.19
C GLY A 329 62.84 101.52 -9.06
N ALA A 330 61.82 100.70 -8.77
CA ALA A 330 61.92 99.22 -8.62
C ALA A 330 60.52 98.63 -8.35
N LYS A 331 60.00 97.85 -9.32
CA LYS A 331 59.75 96.40 -9.26
C LYS A 331 58.89 95.91 -8.10
N ARG A 332 57.64 95.61 -8.44
CA ARG A 332 56.72 94.74 -7.68
C ARG A 332 57.24 93.30 -7.65
N PRO A 333 57.27 92.60 -6.51
CA PRO A 333 57.22 91.16 -6.52
C PRO A 333 55.78 90.70 -6.72
N ARG A 334 55.59 89.82 -7.71
CA ARG A 334 54.43 88.93 -7.76
C ARG A 334 54.69 87.80 -6.77
N PHE A 335 53.72 87.51 -5.93
CA PHE A 335 53.36 86.14 -5.62
C PHE A 335 51.85 86.02 -5.77
#